data_AF-A0A7S4D007-F1
#
_entry.id   AF-A0A7S4D007-F1
#
_cell.length_a   1.000
_cell.length_b   1.000
_cell.length_c   1.000
_cell.angle_alpha   90.00
_cell.angle_beta   90.00
_cell.angle_gamma   90.00
#
_symmetry.space_group_name_H-M   'P 1'
#
loop_
_entity.id
_entity.type
_entity.pdbx_description
1 polymer ?
#
loop_
_entity_poly.entity_id
_entity_poly.type
_entity_poly.pdbx_seq_one_letter_code
_entity_poly.pdbx_strand_id
1 'polypeptide(L)'
;MPLGVAVLLLLCMLSGAANVRTMLGTRSPYPEPPDSPSAPLPDACVPEFLYLLGRHGSRYPTLKVIKKAQKLAKVLATLRPTNPDLQWLTDWECPYDTQDEGQLSAVGELEWYRIGQRLRRRFPAVFAAEYRSYRFPIHTTKKPRAAQTGTAFGYGVWEGQGPLGPHGYLPLYQYSRDLESDKVLYPHKYCRAYKARTKLANCTREADLFGAR
;
A
#
# COMPACT_ATOMS: atom_id res chain seq x y z
N MET A 1 20.97 30.84 16.17
CA MET A 1 20.15 29.69 15.73
C MET A 1 19.56 29.03 16.97
N PRO A 2 18.25 28.77 17.07
CA PRO A 2 17.69 28.16 18.28
C PRO A 2 18.23 26.73 18.39
N LEU A 3 18.72 26.37 19.60
CA LEU A 3 19.40 25.10 19.90
C LEU A 3 18.68 23.86 19.34
N GLY A 4 17.34 23.89 19.23
CA GLY A 4 16.55 22.77 18.72
C GLY A 4 16.80 22.39 17.25
N VAL A 5 17.19 23.35 16.40
CA VAL A 5 17.49 23.07 14.98
C VAL A 5 18.86 22.41 14.83
N ALA A 6 19.83 22.79 15.66
CA ALA A 6 21.16 22.20 15.68
C ALA A 6 21.13 20.74 16.17
N VAL A 7 20.30 20.42 17.17
CA VAL A 7 20.14 19.05 17.69
C VAL A 7 19.50 18.11 16.66
N LEU A 8 18.50 18.59 15.90
CA LEU A 8 17.86 17.80 14.86
C LEU A 8 18.83 17.48 13.70
N LEU A 9 19.66 18.46 13.32
CA LEU A 9 20.69 18.28 12.29
C LEU A 9 21.81 17.35 12.75
N LEU A 10 22.22 17.40 14.02
CA LEU A 10 23.24 16.50 14.57
C LEU A 10 22.77 15.03 14.61
N LEU A 11 21.48 14.79 14.92
CA LEU A 11 20.88 13.45 14.91
C LEU A 11 20.80 12.85 13.51
N CYS A 12 20.60 13.68 12.47
CA CYS A 12 20.65 13.25 11.07
C CYS A 12 22.08 12.90 10.60
N MET A 13 23.11 13.53 11.17
CA MET A 13 24.51 13.29 10.79
C MET A 13 25.12 12.06 11.50
N LEU A 14 24.64 11.72 12.71
CA LEU A 14 25.16 10.62 13.52
C LEU A 14 24.49 9.26 13.25
N SER A 15 23.36 9.24 12.56
CA SER A 15 22.76 8.01 12.04
C SER A 15 23.22 7.86 10.59
N GLY A 16 24.13 6.91 10.31
CA GLY A 16 24.52 6.59 8.93
C GLY A 16 23.28 6.53 8.06
N ALA A 17 23.23 7.36 7.00
CA ALA A 17 22.02 7.81 6.31
C ALA A 17 20.89 6.78 6.36
N ALA A 18 20.04 6.90 7.38
CA ALA A 18 19.01 5.90 7.59
C ALA A 18 18.11 5.89 6.36
N ASN A 19 17.83 4.69 5.83
CA ASN A 19 17.06 4.56 4.60
C ASN A 19 15.68 5.19 4.80
N VAL A 20 15.46 6.38 4.25
CA VAL A 20 14.22 7.17 4.45
C VAL A 20 12.99 6.34 4.10
N ARG A 21 13.11 5.36 3.19
CA ARG A 21 12.00 4.46 2.81
C ARG A 21 11.48 3.62 3.98
N THR A 22 12.31 3.29 4.97
CA THR A 22 11.89 2.52 6.16
C THR A 22 11.28 3.42 7.25
N MET A 23 11.37 4.75 7.11
CA MET A 23 10.92 5.72 8.11
C MET A 23 9.55 6.35 7.79
N LEU A 24 8.86 5.87 6.76
CA LEU A 24 7.56 6.41 6.32
C LEU A 24 6.35 5.73 7.00
N GLY A 25 6.61 4.77 7.90
CA GLY A 25 5.59 4.01 8.61
C GLY A 25 4.64 3.30 7.66
N THR A 26 3.33 3.49 7.84
CA THR A 26 2.31 2.87 6.97
C THR A 26 2.26 3.42 5.54
N ARG A 27 3.15 4.35 5.17
CA ARG A 27 3.33 4.87 3.81
C ARG A 27 4.58 4.33 3.12
N SER A 28 5.40 3.53 3.81
CA SER A 28 6.51 2.85 3.16
C SER A 28 6.00 1.97 2.01
N PRO A 29 6.61 2.06 0.81
CA PRO A 29 6.34 1.11 -0.26
C PRO A 29 6.57 -0.32 0.20
N TYR A 30 5.96 -1.29 -0.46
CA TYR A 30 6.26 -2.69 -0.17
C TYR A 30 7.75 -2.94 -0.46
N PRO A 31 8.50 -3.55 0.48
CA PRO A 31 9.92 -3.75 0.29
C PRO A 31 10.18 -4.69 -0.89
N GLU A 32 11.23 -4.40 -1.66
CA GLU A 32 11.70 -5.37 -2.63
C GLU A 32 12.16 -6.64 -1.90
N PRO A 33 11.83 -7.83 -2.42
CA PRO A 33 12.29 -9.08 -1.82
C PRO A 33 13.82 -9.12 -1.82
N PRO A 34 14.45 -9.72 -0.80
CA PRO A 34 15.90 -9.87 -0.77
C PRO A 34 16.37 -10.72 -1.94
N ASP A 35 17.60 -10.47 -2.42
CA ASP A 35 18.22 -11.25 -3.51
C ASP A 35 18.44 -12.72 -3.12
N SER A 36 18.53 -13.00 -1.81
CA SER A 36 18.66 -14.35 -1.28
C SER A 36 17.39 -15.16 -1.51
N PRO A 37 17.48 -16.41 -2.02
CA PRO A 37 16.32 -17.27 -2.19
C PRO A 37 15.62 -17.51 -0.85
N SER A 38 14.30 -17.59 -0.89
CA SER A 38 13.53 -18.03 0.28
C SER A 38 13.93 -19.46 0.65
N ALA A 39 13.95 -19.77 1.96
CA ALA A 39 14.20 -21.13 2.42
C ALA A 39 13.26 -22.12 1.69
N PRO A 40 13.73 -23.30 1.27
CA PRO A 40 12.89 -24.27 0.59
C PRO A 40 11.71 -24.70 1.47
N LEU A 41 10.62 -25.18 0.85
CA LEU A 41 9.59 -25.86 1.62
C LEU A 41 10.17 -27.19 2.12
N PRO A 42 9.78 -27.68 3.31
CA PRO A 42 10.19 -29.02 3.75
C PRO A 42 9.78 -30.08 2.73
N ASP A 43 10.70 -30.98 2.34
CA ASP A 43 10.49 -31.95 1.26
C ASP A 43 9.28 -32.89 1.50
N ALA A 44 8.94 -33.15 2.76
CA ALA A 44 7.81 -33.97 3.16
C ALA A 44 6.45 -33.23 3.19
N CYS A 45 6.40 -31.94 2.83
CA CYS A 45 5.21 -31.10 2.95
C CYS A 45 4.77 -30.53 1.59
N VAL A 46 3.51 -30.79 1.22
CA VAL A 46 2.86 -30.18 0.06
C VAL A 46 1.82 -29.17 0.57
N PRO A 47 1.97 -27.87 0.27
CA PRO A 47 0.96 -26.88 0.64
C PRO A 47 -0.35 -27.13 -0.13
N GLU A 48 -1.42 -27.41 0.61
CA GLU A 48 -2.76 -27.66 0.03
C GLU A 48 -3.62 -26.39 -0.04
N PHE A 49 -3.45 -25.48 0.92
CA PHE A 49 -4.28 -24.28 1.06
C PHE A 49 -3.45 -23.05 1.40
N LEU A 50 -3.83 -21.90 0.84
CA LEU A 50 -3.21 -20.60 1.11
C LEU A 50 -4.26 -19.52 1.40
N TYR A 51 -4.22 -18.94 2.60
CA TYR A 51 -4.93 -17.70 2.93
C TYR A 51 -3.98 -16.51 2.84
N LEU A 52 -4.34 -15.51 2.03
CA LEU A 52 -3.61 -14.25 1.94
C LEU A 52 -4.52 -13.09 2.35
N LEU A 53 -4.13 -12.37 3.41
CA LEU A 53 -4.73 -11.09 3.79
C LEU A 53 -3.79 -9.96 3.39
N GLY A 54 -4.20 -9.17 2.40
CA GLY A 54 -3.43 -8.08 1.84
C GLY A 54 -4.04 -6.70 2.09
N ARG A 55 -3.20 -5.72 2.45
CA ARG A 55 -3.58 -4.31 2.28
C ARG A 55 -3.48 -3.95 0.79
N HIS A 56 -4.27 -2.96 0.34
CA HIS A 56 -4.07 -2.36 -0.97
C HIS A 56 -2.60 -1.93 -1.18
N GLY A 57 -2.12 -1.94 -2.43
CA GLY A 57 -0.79 -1.45 -2.79
C GLY A 57 -0.60 0.06 -2.59
N SER A 58 0.58 0.55 -2.92
CA SER A 58 0.89 1.98 -2.96
C SER A 58 -0.20 2.78 -3.70
N ARG A 59 -0.57 3.94 -3.15
CA ARG A 59 -1.68 4.77 -3.64
C ARG A 59 -1.31 6.24 -3.68
N TYR A 60 -2.01 7.01 -4.50
CA TYR A 60 -1.92 8.45 -4.47
C TYR A 60 -2.45 9.04 -3.15
N PRO A 61 -2.00 10.24 -2.74
CA PRO A 61 -2.48 10.89 -1.54
C PRO A 61 -4.00 11.16 -1.59
N THR A 62 -4.61 11.41 -0.42
CA THR A 62 -6.03 11.81 -0.39
C THR A 62 -6.16 13.30 -0.74
N LEU A 63 -7.35 13.73 -1.15
CA LEU A 63 -7.64 15.12 -1.52
C LEU A 63 -7.20 16.12 -0.45
N LYS A 64 -7.41 15.79 0.83
CA LYS A 64 -6.98 16.62 1.97
C LYS A 64 -5.46 16.82 1.99
N VAL A 65 -4.68 15.80 1.63
CA VAL A 65 -3.22 15.86 1.58
C VAL A 65 -2.76 16.62 0.34
N ILE A 66 -3.37 16.37 -0.83
CA ILE A 66 -3.07 17.07 -2.08
C ILE A 66 -3.29 18.58 -1.91
N LYS A 67 -4.44 19.00 -1.37
CA LYS A 67 -4.72 20.43 -1.11
C LYS A 67 -3.73 21.06 -0.13
N LYS A 68 -3.25 20.31 0.87
CA LYS A 68 -2.19 20.79 1.77
C LYS A 68 -0.86 20.97 1.05
N ALA A 69 -0.49 20.03 0.18
CA ALA A 69 0.71 20.11 -0.63
C ALA A 69 0.66 21.29 -1.61
N GLN A 70 -0.47 21.52 -2.29
CA GLN A 70 -0.68 22.69 -3.14
C GLN A 70 -0.60 24.01 -2.37
N LYS A 71 -1.16 24.06 -1.15
CA LYS A 71 -1.02 25.24 -0.27
C LYS A 71 0.45 25.46 0.14
N LEU A 72 1.17 24.37 0.45
CA LEU A 72 2.59 24.44 0.79
C LEU A 72 3.41 25.00 -0.38
N ALA A 73 3.18 24.54 -1.61
CA ALA A 73 3.86 25.06 -2.81
C ALA A 73 3.72 26.59 -2.92
N LYS A 74 2.51 27.13 -2.69
CA LYS A 74 2.28 28.59 -2.68
C LYS A 74 3.10 29.32 -1.61
N VAL A 75 3.29 28.72 -0.44
CA VAL A 75 4.12 29.29 0.63
C VAL A 75 5.59 29.23 0.23
N LEU A 76 6.06 28.10 -0.32
CA LEU A 76 7.46 27.93 -0.73
C LEU A 76 7.86 28.90 -1.84
N ALA A 77 6.97 29.19 -2.80
CA ALA A 77 7.21 30.18 -3.86
C ALA A 77 7.46 31.62 -3.36
N THR A 78 7.02 31.95 -2.13
CA THR A 78 7.29 33.26 -1.51
C THR A 78 8.63 33.35 -0.80
N LEU A 79 9.33 32.22 -0.63
CA LEU A 79 10.62 32.20 0.03
C LEU A 79 11.68 32.94 -0.79
N ARG A 80 12.70 33.44 -0.11
CA ARG A 80 13.92 33.99 -0.70
C ARG A 80 15.12 33.29 -0.07
N PRO A 81 15.40 32.04 -0.45
CA PRO A 81 16.47 31.26 0.16
C PRO A 81 17.81 31.94 -0.11
N THR A 82 18.61 32.15 0.94
CA THR A 82 19.99 32.65 0.80
C THR A 82 20.97 31.50 0.55
N ASN A 83 20.60 30.27 0.93
CA ASN A 83 21.37 29.07 0.61
C ASN A 83 21.04 28.61 -0.83
N PRO A 84 22.03 28.55 -1.75
CA PRO A 84 21.85 28.03 -3.11
C PRO A 84 21.23 26.62 -3.17
N ASP A 85 21.52 25.75 -2.21
CA ASP A 85 21.02 24.37 -2.17
C ASP A 85 19.50 24.27 -1.91
N LEU A 86 18.89 25.38 -1.51
CA LEU A 86 17.45 25.46 -1.19
C LEU A 86 16.65 26.22 -2.25
N GLN A 87 17.28 26.68 -3.34
CA GLN A 87 16.59 27.42 -4.40
C GLN A 87 15.46 26.60 -5.04
N TRP A 88 15.62 25.28 -5.14
CA TRP A 88 14.58 24.38 -5.67
C TRP A 88 13.24 24.47 -4.93
N LEU A 89 13.21 24.94 -3.68
CA LEU A 89 11.98 25.07 -2.91
C LEU A 89 11.00 26.06 -3.56
N THR A 90 11.50 27.15 -4.15
CA THR A 90 10.61 28.16 -4.76
C THR A 90 9.93 27.66 -6.02
N ASP A 91 10.55 26.69 -6.70
CA ASP A 91 10.07 26.10 -7.94
C ASP A 91 9.33 24.77 -7.71
N TRP A 92 9.23 24.33 -6.45
CA TRP A 92 8.56 23.08 -6.12
C TRP A 92 7.04 23.21 -6.26
N GLU A 93 6.46 22.32 -7.06
CA GLU A 93 5.02 22.18 -7.22
C GLU A 93 4.51 20.86 -6.66
N CYS A 94 3.21 20.82 -6.32
CA CYS A 94 2.57 19.57 -5.91
C CYS A 94 2.44 18.63 -7.12
N PRO A 95 3.10 17.46 -7.12
CA PRO A 95 3.14 16.58 -8.30
C PRO A 95 1.88 15.72 -8.48
N TYR A 96 0.85 15.94 -7.66
CA TYR A 96 -0.34 15.10 -7.60
C TYR A 96 -1.58 15.83 -8.11
N ASP A 97 -2.30 15.20 -9.04
CA ASP A 97 -3.63 15.64 -9.46
C ASP A 97 -4.69 15.23 -8.43
N THR A 98 -5.63 16.13 -8.19
CA THR A 98 -6.83 15.88 -7.39
C THR A 98 -7.75 14.82 -7.99
N GLN A 99 -7.70 14.55 -9.30
CA GLN A 99 -8.47 13.50 -9.97
C GLN A 99 -8.03 12.09 -9.53
N ASP A 100 -6.75 11.93 -9.19
CA ASP A 100 -6.17 10.64 -8.78
C ASP A 100 -6.32 10.36 -7.27
N GLU A 101 -7.09 11.18 -6.56
CA GLU A 101 -7.07 11.15 -5.09
C GLU A 101 -7.47 9.79 -4.51
N GLY A 102 -6.54 9.20 -3.74
CA GLY A 102 -6.73 7.90 -3.11
C GLY A 102 -6.84 6.69 -4.05
N GLN A 103 -6.59 6.86 -5.35
CA GLN A 103 -6.50 5.77 -6.33
C GLN A 103 -5.22 4.95 -6.14
N LEU A 104 -5.24 3.68 -6.58
CA LEU A 104 -4.02 2.87 -6.61
C LEU A 104 -3.02 3.52 -7.58
N SER A 105 -1.73 3.55 -7.22
CA SER A 105 -0.69 4.04 -8.13
C SER A 105 -0.12 2.89 -8.96
N ALA A 106 0.55 3.21 -10.07
CA ALA A 106 1.25 2.23 -10.89
C ALA A 106 2.28 1.41 -10.08
N VAL A 107 2.91 2.04 -9.07
CA VAL A 107 3.78 1.33 -8.11
C VAL A 107 2.97 0.27 -7.34
N GLY A 108 1.78 0.62 -6.85
CA GLY A 108 0.93 -0.31 -6.12
C GLY A 108 0.38 -1.47 -6.97
N GLU A 109 0.15 -1.23 -8.25
CA GLU A 109 -0.17 -2.28 -9.22
C GLU A 109 1.00 -3.25 -9.38
N LEU A 110 2.21 -2.71 -9.61
CA LEU A 110 3.42 -3.49 -9.79
C LEU A 110 3.81 -4.30 -8.54
N GLU A 111 3.65 -3.72 -7.36
CA GLU A 111 3.84 -4.40 -6.07
C GLU A 111 3.01 -5.69 -6.03
N TRP A 112 1.71 -5.59 -6.28
CA TRP A 112 0.80 -6.72 -6.17
C TRP A 112 0.91 -7.72 -7.32
N TYR A 113 1.18 -7.25 -8.53
CA TYR A 113 1.52 -8.11 -9.66
C TYR A 113 2.75 -8.98 -9.35
N ARG A 114 3.83 -8.37 -8.86
CA ARG A 114 5.05 -9.11 -8.48
C ARG A 114 4.82 -10.03 -7.28
N ILE A 115 4.00 -9.63 -6.31
CA ILE A 115 3.58 -10.51 -5.20
C ILE A 115 2.88 -11.76 -5.77
N GLY A 116 1.95 -11.60 -6.70
CA GLY A 116 1.25 -12.70 -7.36
C GLY A 116 2.22 -13.68 -8.04
N GLN A 117 3.13 -13.16 -8.85
CA GLN A 117 4.15 -13.98 -9.53
C GLN A 117 5.02 -14.76 -8.53
N ARG A 118 5.48 -14.11 -7.45
CA ARG A 118 6.29 -14.77 -6.43
C ARG A 118 5.51 -15.85 -5.69
N LEU A 119 4.26 -15.59 -5.36
CA LEU A 119 3.42 -16.54 -4.64
C LEU A 119 3.16 -17.80 -5.47
N ARG A 120 2.93 -17.63 -6.77
CA ARG A 120 2.80 -18.76 -7.70
C ARG A 120 4.08 -19.57 -7.81
N ARG A 121 5.24 -18.91 -7.97
CA ARG A 121 6.54 -19.59 -8.03
C ARG A 121 6.85 -20.34 -6.73
N ARG A 122 6.46 -19.78 -5.59
CA ARG A 122 6.70 -20.36 -4.26
C ARG A 122 5.79 -21.55 -3.96
N PHE A 123 4.54 -21.50 -4.40
CA PHE A 123 3.52 -22.50 -4.08
C PHE A 123 2.87 -23.08 -5.35
N PRO A 124 3.65 -23.71 -6.25
CA PRO A 124 3.14 -24.15 -7.55
C PRO A 124 1.99 -25.18 -7.42
N ALA A 125 2.02 -26.05 -6.41
CA ALA A 125 0.97 -27.04 -6.16
C ALA A 125 -0.40 -26.39 -5.89
N VAL A 126 -0.44 -25.29 -5.13
CA VAL A 126 -1.68 -24.55 -4.81
C VAL A 126 -2.31 -23.95 -6.09
N PHE A 127 -1.48 -23.51 -7.03
CA PHE A 127 -1.91 -22.87 -8.28
C PHE A 127 -1.85 -23.79 -9.50
N ALA A 128 -1.73 -25.11 -9.29
CA ALA A 128 -1.62 -26.09 -10.38
C ALA A 128 -2.94 -26.21 -11.17
N ALA A 129 -4.07 -26.01 -10.51
CA ALA A 129 -5.37 -26.05 -11.14
C ALA A 129 -5.70 -24.75 -11.86
N GLU A 130 -6.48 -24.84 -12.94
CA GLU A 130 -7.06 -23.68 -13.61
C GLU A 130 -7.87 -22.81 -12.66
N TYR A 131 -7.84 -21.51 -12.91
CA TYR A 131 -8.65 -20.56 -12.17
C TYR A 131 -10.15 -20.89 -12.31
N ARG A 132 -10.81 -20.97 -11.17
CA ARG A 132 -12.26 -20.95 -11.01
C ARG A 132 -12.56 -20.10 -9.78
N SER A 133 -13.56 -19.22 -9.86
CA SER A 133 -13.88 -18.24 -8.81
C SER A 133 -14.20 -18.88 -7.45
N TYR A 134 -14.77 -20.09 -7.43
CA TYR A 134 -15.05 -20.83 -6.21
C TYR A 134 -13.81 -21.52 -5.60
N ARG A 135 -12.78 -21.81 -6.41
CA ARG A 135 -11.53 -22.44 -5.96
C ARG A 135 -10.51 -21.41 -5.51
N PHE A 136 -10.48 -20.27 -6.18
CA PHE A 136 -9.60 -19.14 -5.87
C PHE A 136 -10.43 -17.88 -5.59
N PRO A 137 -11.19 -17.85 -4.48
CA PRO A 137 -12.03 -16.71 -4.16
C PRO A 137 -11.17 -15.49 -3.82
N ILE A 138 -11.36 -14.41 -4.58
CA ILE A 138 -10.72 -13.12 -4.32
C ILE A 138 -11.74 -12.22 -3.64
N HIS A 139 -11.51 -11.90 -2.37
CA HIS A 139 -12.34 -10.97 -1.61
C HIS A 139 -11.67 -9.61 -1.49
N THR A 140 -12.40 -8.56 -1.86
CA THR A 140 -11.92 -7.18 -1.75
C THR A 140 -12.97 -6.30 -1.07
N THR A 141 -12.50 -5.24 -0.42
CA THR A 141 -13.42 -4.19 0.04
C THR A 141 -13.96 -3.40 -1.15
N LYS A 142 -15.09 -2.68 -0.98
CA LYS A 142 -15.64 -1.78 -2.02
C LYS A 142 -14.78 -0.55 -2.38
N LYS A 143 -13.54 -0.44 -1.90
CA LYS A 143 -12.63 0.65 -2.31
C LYS A 143 -12.00 0.31 -3.66
N PRO A 144 -12.03 1.22 -4.67
CA PRO A 144 -11.45 0.98 -5.99
C PRO A 144 -10.01 0.46 -5.93
N ARG A 145 -9.14 1.11 -5.14
CA ARG A 145 -7.75 0.66 -4.95
C ARG A 145 -7.59 -0.76 -4.42
N ALA A 146 -8.54 -1.28 -3.65
CA ALA A 146 -8.51 -2.66 -3.14
C ALA A 146 -8.92 -3.64 -4.23
N ALA A 147 -9.93 -3.30 -5.04
CA ALA A 147 -10.32 -4.09 -6.20
C ALA A 147 -9.22 -4.13 -7.28
N GLN A 148 -8.62 -2.97 -7.59
CA GLN A 148 -7.49 -2.87 -8.52
C GLN A 148 -6.27 -3.66 -8.01
N THR A 149 -6.00 -3.63 -6.71
CA THR A 149 -4.98 -4.48 -6.07
C THR A 149 -5.27 -5.96 -6.33
N GLY A 150 -6.52 -6.40 -6.13
CA GLY A 150 -6.95 -7.78 -6.41
C GLY A 150 -6.77 -8.17 -7.87
N THR A 151 -7.06 -7.26 -8.81
CA THR A 151 -6.84 -7.47 -10.24
C THR A 151 -5.35 -7.61 -10.57
N ALA A 152 -4.50 -6.70 -10.07
CA ALA A 152 -3.07 -6.73 -10.32
C ALA A 152 -2.42 -8.01 -9.75
N PHE A 153 -2.79 -8.38 -8.52
CA PHE A 153 -2.37 -9.63 -7.90
C PHE A 153 -2.74 -10.83 -8.77
N GLY A 154 -4.01 -10.92 -9.17
CA GLY A 154 -4.50 -12.04 -9.94
C GLY A 154 -3.88 -12.11 -11.34
N TYR A 155 -3.66 -10.97 -12.00
CA TYR A 155 -2.91 -10.93 -13.25
C TYR A 155 -1.49 -11.50 -13.05
N GLY A 156 -0.80 -11.13 -11.95
CA GLY A 156 0.51 -11.70 -11.64
C GLY A 156 0.50 -13.21 -11.35
N VAL A 157 -0.59 -13.76 -10.81
CA VAL A 157 -0.72 -15.20 -10.58
C VAL A 157 -1.02 -15.95 -11.89
N TRP A 158 -1.94 -15.47 -12.73
CA TRP A 158 -2.44 -16.21 -13.90
C TRP A 158 -2.07 -15.59 -15.25
N GLU A 159 -1.00 -14.80 -15.30
CA GLU A 159 -0.48 -14.22 -16.53
C GLU A 159 -0.26 -15.30 -17.61
N GLY A 160 -0.76 -15.05 -18.82
CA GLY A 160 -0.64 -15.99 -19.95
C GLY A 160 -1.56 -17.21 -19.90
N GLN A 161 -2.51 -17.30 -18.95
CA GLN A 161 -3.40 -18.47 -18.80
C GLN A 161 -4.84 -18.22 -19.19
N GLY A 162 -5.16 -17.01 -19.63
CA GLY A 162 -6.49 -16.65 -20.09
C GLY A 162 -6.65 -16.77 -21.61
N PRO A 163 -7.90 -16.80 -22.09
CA PRO A 163 -8.21 -16.95 -23.51
C PRO A 163 -8.17 -15.63 -24.29
N LEU A 164 -7.93 -14.48 -23.63
CA LEU A 164 -8.14 -13.17 -24.23
C LEU A 164 -6.80 -12.51 -24.64
N GLY A 165 -6.69 -12.20 -25.93
CA GLY A 165 -5.58 -11.42 -26.49
C GLY A 165 -4.22 -12.15 -26.49
N PRO A 166 -3.19 -11.53 -27.08
CA PRO A 166 -1.87 -12.17 -27.27
C PRO A 166 -1.10 -12.41 -25.97
N HIS A 167 -1.48 -11.74 -24.87
CA HIS A 167 -0.87 -11.90 -23.56
C HIS A 167 -1.63 -12.85 -22.63
N GLY A 168 -2.66 -13.54 -23.15
CA GLY A 168 -3.44 -14.52 -22.39
C GLY A 168 -4.09 -13.93 -21.14
N TYR A 169 -4.79 -12.80 -21.28
CA TYR A 169 -5.47 -12.14 -20.17
C TYR A 169 -6.63 -12.99 -19.67
N LEU A 170 -6.68 -13.18 -18.36
CA LEU A 170 -7.72 -13.95 -17.67
C LEU A 170 -8.61 -12.98 -16.86
N PRO A 171 -9.91 -12.86 -17.18
CA PRO A 171 -10.83 -12.08 -16.36
C PRO A 171 -11.09 -12.80 -15.03
N LEU A 172 -10.95 -12.08 -13.93
CA LEU A 172 -11.09 -12.62 -12.57
C LEU A 172 -12.33 -12.07 -11.89
N TYR A 173 -13.06 -12.95 -11.21
CA TYR A 173 -14.19 -12.56 -10.39
C TYR A 173 -13.72 -12.13 -8.99
N GLN A 174 -14.26 -11.01 -8.50
CA GLN A 174 -13.99 -10.50 -7.17
C GLN A 174 -15.28 -10.34 -6.36
N TYR A 175 -15.27 -10.88 -5.15
CA TYR A 175 -16.33 -10.70 -4.18
C TYR A 175 -16.09 -9.40 -3.40
N SER A 176 -17.03 -8.45 -3.49
CA SER A 176 -16.99 -7.24 -2.68
C SER A 176 -18.28 -7.04 -1.90
N ARG A 177 -18.18 -6.51 -0.68
CA ARG A 177 -19.31 -6.22 0.22
C ARG A 177 -19.41 -4.73 0.51
N ASP A 178 -20.61 -4.26 0.81
CA ASP A 178 -20.83 -2.85 1.19
C ASP A 178 -20.00 -2.47 2.41
N LEU A 179 -19.46 -1.24 2.39
CA LEU A 179 -18.59 -0.75 3.48
C LEU A 179 -19.27 -0.82 4.85
N GLU A 180 -20.60 -0.71 4.87
CA GLU A 180 -21.42 -0.72 6.08
C GLU A 180 -21.92 -2.12 6.46
N SER A 181 -21.76 -3.11 5.60
CA SER A 181 -22.14 -4.51 5.84
C SER A 181 -20.94 -5.47 5.88
N ASP A 182 -19.75 -4.99 5.53
CA ASP A 182 -18.52 -5.77 5.50
C ASP A 182 -17.92 -5.93 6.91
N LYS A 183 -18.39 -6.95 7.62
CA LYS A 183 -17.90 -7.30 8.96
C LYS A 183 -16.53 -7.97 8.95
N VAL A 184 -16.03 -8.39 7.78
CA VAL A 184 -14.82 -9.23 7.66
C VAL A 184 -13.62 -8.37 7.29
N LEU A 185 -13.68 -7.62 6.20
CA LEU A 185 -12.58 -6.76 5.74
C LEU A 185 -12.69 -5.33 6.25
N TYR A 186 -13.88 -4.90 6.72
CA TYR A 186 -14.11 -3.58 7.32
C TYR A 186 -14.78 -3.61 8.71
N PRO A 187 -14.33 -4.47 9.66
CA PRO A 187 -14.95 -4.56 11.00
C PRO A 187 -14.97 -3.23 11.75
N HIS A 188 -13.93 -2.40 11.58
CA HIS A 188 -13.82 -1.08 12.18
C HIS A 188 -14.79 -0.03 11.61
N LYS A 189 -15.30 -0.22 10.38
CA LYS A 189 -16.38 0.61 9.81
C LYS A 189 -17.75 0.07 10.16
N TYR A 190 -17.87 -1.24 10.29
CA TYR A 190 -19.10 -1.92 10.69
C TYR A 190 -19.48 -1.63 12.15
N CYS A 191 -18.53 -1.78 13.09
CA CYS A 191 -18.82 -1.71 14.53
C CYS A 191 -19.24 -0.30 14.99
N ARG A 192 -20.49 -0.16 15.44
CA ARG A 192 -21.04 1.13 15.94
C ARG A 192 -20.32 1.64 17.18
N ALA A 193 -20.06 0.75 18.15
CA ALA A 193 -19.35 1.10 19.38
C ALA A 193 -17.93 1.60 19.10
N TYR A 194 -17.23 0.95 18.17
CA TYR A 194 -15.92 1.38 17.70
C TYR A 194 -15.98 2.78 17.08
N LYS A 195 -16.89 3.02 16.14
CA LYS A 195 -17.07 4.34 15.50
C LYS A 195 -17.37 5.43 16.52
N ALA A 196 -18.24 5.16 17.49
CA ALA A 196 -18.56 6.13 18.54
C ALA A 196 -17.30 6.49 19.34
N ARG A 197 -16.54 5.49 19.81
CA ARG A 197 -15.34 5.70 20.62
C ARG A 197 -14.20 6.39 19.87
N THR A 198 -14.05 6.13 18.58
CA THR A 198 -12.93 6.63 17.74
C THR A 198 -13.23 7.94 17.03
N LYS A 199 -14.50 8.30 16.80
CA LYS A 199 -14.88 9.64 16.31
C LYS A 199 -14.95 10.69 17.42
N LEU A 200 -15.25 10.29 18.66
CA LEU A 200 -15.31 11.19 19.82
C LEU A 200 -13.94 11.57 20.38
N ALA A 201 -12.89 10.80 20.06
CA ALA A 201 -11.54 11.08 20.50
C ALA A 201 -10.66 11.37 19.29
N ASN A 202 -9.95 12.49 19.29
CA ASN A 202 -8.79 12.68 18.41
C ASN A 202 -7.96 11.39 18.41
N CYS A 203 -7.47 10.97 17.24
CA CYS A 203 -7.01 9.63 16.88
C CYS A 203 -5.94 8.93 17.77
N THR A 204 -5.55 9.48 18.93
CA THR A 204 -4.59 8.89 19.86
C THR A 204 -5.15 7.66 20.58
N ARG A 205 -6.46 7.61 20.86
CA ARG A 205 -7.06 6.49 21.63
C ARG A 205 -6.94 5.10 20.99
N GLU A 206 -6.83 4.98 19.67
CA GLU A 206 -6.63 3.64 19.06
C GLU A 206 -5.24 3.09 19.38
N ALA A 207 -4.20 3.94 19.38
CA ALA A 207 -2.87 3.56 19.84
C ALA A 207 -2.87 3.31 21.35
N ASP A 208 -3.60 4.10 22.13
CA ASP A 208 -3.67 3.92 23.59
C ASP A 208 -4.43 2.65 24.01
N LEU A 209 -5.42 2.21 23.21
CA LEU A 209 -6.24 1.03 23.51
C LEU A 209 -5.70 -0.26 22.88
N PHE A 210 -5.01 -0.18 21.75
CA PHE A 210 -4.63 -1.33 20.92
C PHE A 210 -3.21 -1.27 20.33
N GLY A 211 -2.49 -0.16 20.49
CA GLY A 211 -1.06 -0.09 20.18
C GLY A 211 -0.31 -0.95 21.19
N ALA A 212 0.47 -1.89 20.69
CA ALA A 212 1.22 -2.84 21.49
C ALA A 212 2.08 -2.15 22.56
N ARG A 213 2.11 -2.76 23.76
CA ARG A 213 3.22 -2.63 24.71
C ARG A 213 4.51 -3.14 24.08
#